data_AF-A0A2E8CVB1-F1
#
_entry.id   AF-A0A2E8CVB1-F1
#
_cell.length_a   1.000
_cell.length_b   1.000
_cell.length_c   1.000
_cell.angle_alpha   90.00
_cell.angle_beta   90.00
_cell.angle_gamma   90.00
#
_symmetry.space_group_name_H-M   'P 1'
#
loop_
_entity.id
_entity.type
_entity.pdbx_description
1 polymer ?
#
loop_
_entity_poly.entity_id
_entity_poly.type
_entity_poly.pdbx_seq_one_letter_code
_entity_poly.pdbx_strand_id
1 'polypeptide(L)'
;MIQFERTKRLAFFNGMTPGLILGVIFYVSSVLFIYFEFQRSGTNLKPCLIWQLTDVQCPLCRGTTASFALFRGDLTQALALNPLITFFLLVFALW
;
A
#
# COMPACT_ATOMS: atom_id res chain seq x y z
N MET A 1 -11.11 38.19 8.46
CA MET A 1 -10.03 38.29 7.45
C MET A 1 -9.13 37.09 7.63
N ILE A 2 -9.04 36.20 6.64
CA ILE A 2 -8.22 34.99 6.73
C ILE A 2 -6.82 35.35 6.21
N GLN A 3 -5.81 35.28 7.08
CA GLN A 3 -4.40 35.53 6.73
C GLN A 3 -3.80 34.22 6.20
N PHE A 4 -3.44 34.20 4.91
CA PHE A 4 -2.70 33.08 4.32
C PHE A 4 -1.20 33.27 4.57
N GLU A 5 -0.71 32.66 5.64
CA GLU A 5 0.73 32.57 5.89
C GLU A 5 1.36 31.54 4.94
N ARG A 6 2.30 31.99 4.10
CA ARG A 6 3.05 31.11 3.19
C ARG A 6 4.07 30.31 4.00
N THR A 7 3.65 29.20 4.60
CA THR A 7 4.57 28.24 5.22
C THR A 7 5.52 27.68 4.17
N LYS A 8 6.84 27.76 4.43
CA LYS A 8 7.84 27.17 3.52
C LYS A 8 7.59 25.67 3.47
N ARG A 9 7.23 25.15 2.29
CA ARG A 9 6.89 23.73 2.02
C ARG A 9 7.85 22.72 2.65
N LEU A 10 9.13 23.09 2.77
CA LEU A 10 10.20 22.30 3.41
C LEU A 10 9.95 21.99 4.90
N ALA A 11 9.29 22.88 5.66
CA ALA A 11 9.01 22.65 7.07
C ALA A 11 7.97 21.53 7.32
N PHE A 12 7.07 21.30 6.35
CA PHE A 12 6.07 20.22 6.42
C PHE A 12 6.71 18.82 6.35
N PHE A 13 7.81 18.67 5.62
CA PHE A 13 8.48 17.38 5.42
C PHE A 13 9.49 17.02 6.53
N ASN A 14 9.94 17.99 7.34
CA ASN A 14 10.98 17.77 8.35
C ASN A 14 10.57 16.86 9.51
N GLY A 15 9.27 16.72 9.82
CA GLY A 15 8.74 15.76 10.81
C GLY A 15 8.18 14.47 10.20
N MET A 16 8.08 14.42 8.86
CA MET A 16 7.34 13.38 8.14
C MET A 16 8.22 12.18 7.76
N THR A 17 9.54 12.37 7.72
CA THR A 17 10.54 11.34 7.38
C THR A 17 10.49 10.10 8.28
N PRO A 18 10.47 10.17 9.63
CA PRO A 18 10.40 8.97 10.46
C PRO A 18 9.04 8.26 10.37
N GLY A 19 7.94 9.01 10.29
CA GLY A 19 6.59 8.45 10.18
C GLY A 19 6.37 7.71 8.87
N LEU A 20 6.88 8.26 7.76
CA LEU A 20 6.80 7.62 6.45
C LEU A 20 7.61 6.32 6.41
N ILE A 21 8.83 6.32 6.97
CA ILE A 21 9.67 5.11 7.04
C ILE A 21 8.96 4.01 7.84
N LEU A 22 8.44 4.34 9.03
CA LEU A 22 7.67 3.39 9.85
C LEU A 22 6.44 2.86 9.11
N GLY A 23 5.71 3.75 8.41
CA GLY A 23 4.56 3.37 7.60
C GLY A 23 4.90 2.41 6.47
N VAL A 24 5.99 2.67 5.75
CA VAL A 24 6.49 1.78 4.67
C VAL A 24 6.91 0.44 5.23
N ILE A 25 7.66 0.41 6.33
CA ILE A 25 8.09 -0.84 6.99
C ILE A 25 6.87 -1.67 7.39
N PHE A 26 5.91 -1.05 8.10
CA PHE A 26 4.70 -1.74 8.54
C PHE A 26 3.88 -2.28 7.36
N TYR A 27 3.75 -1.49 6.31
CA TYR A 27 3.06 -1.90 5.08
C TYR A 27 3.75 -3.11 4.44
N VAL A 28 5.06 -3.04 4.19
CA VAL A 28 5.82 -4.13 3.57
C VAL A 28 5.77 -5.40 4.43
N SER A 29 5.94 -5.28 5.75
CA SER A 29 5.82 -6.42 6.67
C SER A 29 4.44 -7.06 6.61
N SER A 30 3.37 -6.28 6.54
CA SER A 30 2.00 -6.81 6.43
C SER A 30 1.76 -7.54 5.10
N VAL A 31 2.26 -6.99 3.98
CA VAL A 31 2.16 -7.60 2.65
C VAL A 31 2.89 -8.93 2.64
N LEU A 32 4.13 -8.97 3.14
CA LEU A 32 4.93 -10.20 3.20
C LEU A 32 4.29 -11.25 4.10
N PHE A 33 3.83 -10.86 5.30
CA PHE A 33 3.15 -11.78 6.22
C PHE A 33 1.95 -12.45 5.56
N ILE A 34 1.07 -11.66 4.93
CA ILE A 34 -0.12 -12.19 4.24
C ILE A 34 0.28 -13.06 3.05
N TYR A 35 1.31 -12.67 2.29
CA TYR A 35 1.81 -13.47 1.17
C TYR A 35 2.30 -14.85 1.63
N PHE A 36 3.10 -14.91 2.70
CA PHE A 36 3.61 -16.18 3.22
C PHE A 36 2.51 -17.05 3.82
N GLU A 37 1.54 -16.46 4.53
CA GLU A 37 0.40 -17.20 5.06
C GLU A 37 -0.47 -17.78 3.94
N PHE A 38 -0.68 -17.03 2.85
CA PHE A 38 -1.37 -17.51 1.66
C PHE A 38 -0.65 -18.72 1.04
N GLN A 39 0.67 -18.62 0.89
CA GLN A 39 1.48 -19.70 0.31
C GLN A 39 1.52 -20.95 1.21
N ARG A 40 1.45 -20.81 2.53
CA ARG A 40 1.42 -21.93 3.47
C ARG A 40 0.05 -22.60 3.57
N SER A 41 -1.01 -21.80 3.64
CA SER A 41 -2.35 -22.30 3.91
C SER A 41 -3.08 -22.80 2.66
N GLY A 42 -2.63 -22.39 1.46
CA GLY A 42 -3.27 -22.72 0.19
C GLY A 42 -4.69 -22.15 0.03
N THR A 43 -5.16 -21.36 1.00
CA THR A 43 -6.49 -20.76 1.03
C THR A 43 -6.45 -19.35 0.45
N ASN A 44 -7.46 -19.02 -0.36
CA ASN A 44 -7.69 -17.66 -0.84
C ASN A 44 -8.23 -16.78 0.31
N LEU A 45 -7.39 -16.52 1.31
CA LEU A 45 -7.71 -15.63 2.41
C LEU A 45 -7.82 -14.20 1.87
N LYS A 46 -9.00 -13.61 2.02
CA LYS A 46 -9.17 -12.17 1.82
C LYS A 46 -8.24 -11.44 2.80
N PRO A 47 -7.32 -10.58 2.34
CA PRO A 47 -6.23 -10.00 3.12
C PRO A 47 -6.65 -9.06 4.25
N CYS A 48 -7.95 -8.77 4.42
CA CYS A 48 -8.41 -7.99 5.56
C CYS A 48 -9.78 -8.38 6.06
N LEU A 49 -9.96 -8.23 7.37
CA LEU A 49 -11.18 -8.58 8.10
C LEU A 49 -12.40 -7.81 7.59
N ILE A 50 -12.22 -6.55 7.18
CA ILE A 50 -13.31 -5.74 6.61
C ILE A 50 -13.85 -6.39 5.33
N TRP A 51 -12.96 -6.82 4.42
CA TRP A 51 -13.38 -7.51 3.20
C TRP A 51 -13.95 -8.91 3.50
N GLN A 52 -13.47 -9.58 4.56
CA GLN A 52 -14.07 -10.84 5.01
C GLN A 52 -15.49 -10.67 5.54
N LEU A 53 -15.74 -9.62 6.33
CA LEU A 53 -17.02 -9.40 7.02
C LEU A 53 -18.06 -8.67 6.18
N THR A 54 -17.63 -7.74 5.33
CA THR A 54 -18.54 -6.84 4.59
C THR A 54 -18.59 -7.10 3.09
N ASP A 55 -17.67 -7.94 2.59
CA ASP A 55 -17.39 -8.13 1.17
C ASP A 55 -17.00 -6.85 0.40
N VAL A 56 -16.75 -5.74 1.11
CA VAL A 56 -16.29 -4.48 0.53
C VAL A 56 -14.77 -4.43 0.53
N GLN A 57 -14.19 -4.21 -0.64
CA GLN A 57 -12.75 -4.03 -0.82
C GLN A 57 -12.35 -2.58 -0.53
N CYS A 58 -11.68 -2.35 0.60
CA CYS A 58 -11.12 -1.03 0.90
C CYS A 58 -9.81 -0.79 0.10
N PRO A 59 -9.41 0.48 -0.11
CA PRO A 59 -8.25 0.82 -0.94
C PRO A 59 -6.94 0.23 -0.40
N LEU A 60 -6.83 0.02 0.93
CA LEU A 60 -5.68 -0.62 1.55
C LEU A 60 -5.59 -2.10 1.15
N CYS A 61 -6.68 -2.85 1.28
CA CYS A 61 -6.70 -4.29 0.99
C CYS A 61 -6.52 -4.55 -0.52
N ARG A 62 -7.10 -3.70 -1.38
CA ARG A 62 -6.81 -3.70 -2.84
C ARG A 62 -5.36 -3.36 -3.13
N GLY A 63 -4.75 -2.47 -2.33
CA GLY A 63 -3.33 -2.19 -2.40
C GLY A 63 -2.49 -3.43 -2.14
N THR A 64 -2.79 -4.19 -1.08
CA THR A 64 -2.11 -5.46 -0.77
C THR A 64 -2.24 -6.47 -1.91
N THR A 65 -3.44 -6.60 -2.50
CA THR A 65 -3.68 -7.52 -3.63
C THR A 65 -2.98 -7.04 -4.91
N ALA A 66 -2.94 -5.73 -5.16
CA ALA A 66 -2.19 -5.14 -6.27
C ALA A 66 -0.70 -5.43 -6.14
N SER A 67 -0.14 -5.32 -4.93
CA SER A 67 1.24 -5.68 -4.64
C SER A 67 1.51 -7.15 -4.96
N PHE A 68 0.59 -8.07 -4.63
CA PHE A 68 0.73 -9.49 -5.00
C PHE A 68 0.69 -9.72 -6.51
N ALA A 69 -0.21 -9.04 -7.23
CA ALA A 69 -0.25 -9.10 -8.69
C ALA A 69 1.07 -8.60 -9.29
N LEU A 70 1.60 -7.49 -8.77
CA LEU A 70 2.89 -6.93 -9.17
C LEU A 70 4.05 -7.90 -8.91
N PHE A 71 4.08 -8.55 -7.73
CA PHE A 71 5.07 -9.57 -7.39
C PHE A 71 5.01 -10.80 -8.31
N ARG A 72 3.83 -11.14 -8.84
CA ARG A 72 3.65 -12.21 -9.83
C ARG A 72 3.97 -11.79 -11.27
N GLY A 73 4.29 -10.50 -11.49
CA GLY A 73 4.53 -9.95 -12.82
C GLY A 73 3.27 -9.55 -13.59
N ASP A 74 2.09 -9.58 -12.97
CA ASP A 74 0.83 -9.18 -13.60
C ASP A 74 0.58 -7.67 -13.38
N LEU A 75 1.23 -6.87 -14.23
CA LEU A 75 1.08 -5.41 -14.26
C LEU A 75 -0.36 -4.96 -14.55
N THR A 76 -1.05 -5.66 -15.45
CA THR A 76 -2.41 -5.29 -15.87
C THR A 76 -3.40 -5.42 -14.72
N GLN A 77 -3.32 -6.53 -13.99
CA GLN A 77 -4.14 -6.77 -12.81
C GLN A 77 -3.77 -5.82 -11.68
N ALA A 78 -2.49 -5.52 -11.47
CA ALA A 78 -2.04 -4.57 -10.45
C ALA A 78 -2.61 -3.16 -10.70
N LEU A 79 -2.53 -2.65 -11.94
CA LEU A 79 -3.13 -1.35 -12.31
C LEU A 79 -4.64 -1.33 -12.11
N ALA A 80 -5.34 -2.39 -12.49
CA ALA A 80 -6.78 -2.51 -12.31
C ALA A 80 -7.18 -2.54 -10.82
N LEU A 81 -6.35 -3.16 -9.97
CA LEU A 81 -6.60 -3.28 -8.54
C LEU A 81 -6.31 -1.97 -7.81
N ASN A 82 -5.13 -1.38 -8.00
CA ASN A 82 -4.77 -0.13 -7.35
C ASN A 82 -3.65 0.58 -8.15
N PRO A 83 -3.99 1.57 -9.01
CA PRO A 83 -3.00 2.24 -9.84
C PRO A 83 -2.00 3.04 -9.00
N LEU A 84 -2.46 3.65 -7.89
CA LEU A 84 -1.60 4.45 -7.02
C LEU A 84 -0.47 3.61 -6.41
N ILE A 85 -0.82 2.46 -5.83
CA ILE A 85 0.17 1.53 -5.24
C ILE A 85 1.09 0.96 -6.31
N THR A 86 0.53 0.62 -7.48
CA THR A 86 1.33 0.08 -8.59
C THR A 86 2.40 1.07 -9.03
N PHE A 87 2.03 2.33 -9.30
CA PHE A 87 3.00 3.36 -9.65
C PHE A 87 3.99 3.64 -8.52
N PHE A 88 3.52 3.72 -7.28
CA PHE A 88 4.39 3.95 -6.14
C PHE A 88 5.47 2.87 -6.01
N LEU A 89 5.09 1.59 -6.08
CA LEU A 89 6.03 0.47 -5.97
C LEU A 89 6.99 0.39 -7.16
N LEU A 90 6.51 0.65 -8.39
CA LEU A 90 7.39 0.66 -9.57
C LEU A 90 8.41 1.80 -9.50
N VAL A 91 7.96 3.01 -9.18
CA VAL A 91 8.86 4.17 -9.05
C VAL A 91 9.84 3.95 -7.90
N PHE A 92 9.39 3.42 -6.77
CA PHE A 92 10.24 3.11 -5.64
C PHE A 92 11.27 2.01 -5.97
N ALA A 93 10.90 0.99 -6.72
CA ALA A 93 11.82 -0.07 -7.14
C ALA A 93 12.88 0.41 -8.16
N LEU A 94 12.59 1.48 -8.90
CA LEU A 94 13.50 2.11 -9.87
C LEU A 94 14.39 3.19 -9.27
N TRP A 95 14.14 3.61 -8.02
CA TRP A 95 14.89 4.65 -7.30
C TRP A 95 16.03 4.05 -6.50
#